data_AF-A0A5C5UM16-F1
#
_entry.id   AF-A0A5C5UM16-F1
#
_cell.length_a   1.000
_cell.length_b   1.000
_cell.length_c   1.000
_cell.angle_alpha   90.00
_cell.angle_beta   90.00
_cell.angle_gamma   90.00
#
_symmetry.space_group_name_H-M   'P 1'
#
loop_
_entity.id
_entity.type
_entity.pdbx_description
1 polymer ?
#
loop_
_entity_poly.entity_id
_entity_poly.type
_entity_poly.pdbx_seq_one_letter_code
_entity_poly.pdbx_strand_id
1 'polypeptide(L)'
;MPDLNPKYYKLIIWISCAALVLTLRLEGVVLAAIIILLMFVANSMRPNQSESATLLTSIKLSAEDIRDVIEAYDRFLHGSEPKNLADRTLHRPALANPDCTDPDIEAFFYQHDTAQSFLRRLDARLTTDLTVAQMEALLAVTDRRALELKEAWVRARRAAARYKP
;
A
#
# COMPACT_ATOMS: atom_id res chain seq x y z
N MET A 1 -31.54 -2.90 19.81
CA MET A 1 -31.35 -1.56 19.21
C MET A 1 -31.68 -1.72 17.73
N PRO A 2 -32.75 -1.10 17.20
CA PRO A 2 -33.17 -1.35 15.83
C PRO A 2 -32.19 -0.68 14.86
N ASP A 3 -31.69 -1.46 13.89
CA ASP A 3 -30.81 -1.01 12.81
C ASP A 3 -31.53 0.03 11.93
N LEU A 4 -31.30 1.30 12.26
CA LEU A 4 -31.88 2.42 11.54
C LEU A 4 -31.11 2.67 10.25
N ASN A 5 -31.71 2.23 9.12
CA ASN A 5 -31.19 2.41 7.76
C ASN A 5 -30.70 3.87 7.55
N PRO A 6 -29.51 4.13 6.99
CA PRO A 6 -28.88 5.45 6.90
C PRO A 6 -29.68 6.54 6.16
N LYS A 7 -30.75 6.16 5.46
CA LYS A 7 -31.68 7.11 4.82
C LYS A 7 -32.68 7.71 5.83
N TYR A 8 -33.10 6.95 6.84
CA TYR A 8 -34.11 7.41 7.80
C TYR A 8 -33.55 8.38 8.83
N TYR A 9 -32.29 8.26 9.25
CA TYR A 9 -31.71 9.24 10.18
C TYR A 9 -31.66 10.64 9.56
N LYS A 10 -31.32 10.76 8.27
CA LYS A 10 -31.32 12.04 7.56
C LYS A 10 -32.72 12.64 7.48
N LEU A 11 -33.73 11.80 7.27
CA LEU A 11 -35.12 12.22 7.16
C LEU A 11 -35.67 12.71 8.50
N ILE A 12 -35.33 12.03 9.60
CA ILE A 12 -35.68 12.45 10.96
C ILE A 12 -35.03 13.80 11.30
N ILE A 13 -33.76 14.00 10.95
CA ILE A 13 -33.05 15.27 11.17
C ILE A 13 -33.71 16.41 10.40
N TRP A 14 -34.08 16.20 9.13
CA TRP A 14 -34.78 17.21 8.32
C TRP A 14 -36.16 17.58 8.91
N ILE A 15 -36.93 16.58 9.35
CA ILE A 15 -38.25 16.81 9.96
C ILE A 15 -38.12 17.55 11.30
N SER A 16 -37.16 17.17 12.15
CA SER A 16 -36.91 17.86 13.41
C SER A 16 -36.46 19.31 13.18
N CYS A 17 -35.59 19.57 12.20
CA CYS A 17 -35.18 20.92 11.83
C CYS A 17 -36.37 21.77 11.34
N ALA A 18 -37.21 21.21 10.46
CA ALA A 18 -38.39 21.90 9.94
C ALA A 18 -39.40 22.21 11.05
N ALA A 19 -39.64 21.27 11.97
CA ALA A 19 -40.55 21.45 13.10
C ALA A 19 -40.04 22.54 14.08
N LEU A 20 -38.73 22.57 14.39
CA LEU A 20 -38.09 23.58 15.24
C LEU A 20 -38.19 24.99 14.66
N VAL A 21 -37.98 25.13 13.34
CA VAL A 21 -38.08 26.42 12.64
C VAL A 21 -39.52 26.92 12.60
N LEU A 22 -40.50 26.02 12.40
CA LEU A 22 -41.92 26.40 12.32
C LEU A 22 -42.51 26.80 13.68
N THR A 23 -42.03 26.21 14.78
CA THR A 23 -42.63 26.41 16.12
C THR A 23 -41.99 27.55 16.92
N LEU A 24 -40.68 27.85 16.77
CA LEU A 24 -39.96 28.76 17.69
C LEU A 24 -39.36 30.04 17.05
N ARG A 25 -39.58 30.28 15.73
CA ARG A 25 -39.12 31.44 14.93
C ARG A 25 -37.61 31.77 14.96
N LEU A 26 -37.05 32.20 16.09
CA LEU A 26 -35.67 32.69 16.23
C LEU A 26 -34.77 31.67 16.94
N GLU A 27 -35.26 31.06 18.02
CA GLU A 27 -34.53 30.05 18.82
C GLU A 27 -34.26 28.77 18.01
N GLY A 28 -35.23 28.33 17.20
CA GLY A 28 -35.10 27.13 16.37
C GLY A 28 -34.06 27.26 15.25
N VAL A 29 -33.86 28.47 14.73
CA VAL A 29 -32.83 28.77 13.70
C VAL A 29 -31.44 28.69 14.32
N VAL A 30 -31.26 29.20 15.55
CA VAL A 30 -30.00 29.11 16.29
C VAL A 30 -29.64 27.64 16.53
N LEU A 31 -30.61 26.83 16.96
CA LEU A 31 -30.38 25.40 17.20
C LEU A 31 -30.01 24.64 15.91
N ALA A 32 -30.72 24.92 14.80
CA ALA A 32 -30.42 24.34 13.49
C ALA A 32 -29.01 24.73 13.00
N ALA A 33 -28.62 25.99 13.17
CA ALA A 33 -27.29 26.48 12.82
C ALA A 33 -26.19 25.78 13.63
N ILE A 34 -26.40 25.55 14.93
CA ILE A 34 -25.48 24.80 15.78
C ILE A 34 -25.36 23.34 15.32
N ILE A 35 -26.47 22.68 14.96
CA ILE A 35 -26.43 21.29 14.45
C ILE A 35 -25.66 21.22 13.13
N ILE A 36 -25.89 22.15 12.21
CA ILE A 36 -25.15 22.22 10.94
C ILE A 36 -23.67 22.46 11.20
N LEU A 37 -23.32 23.39 12.10
CA LEU A 37 -21.95 23.67 12.47
C LEU A 37 -21.27 22.45 13.11
N LEU A 38 -21.94 21.76 14.04
CA LEU A 38 -21.44 20.53 14.65
C LEU A 38 -21.28 19.41 13.63
N MET A 39 -22.21 19.26 12.69
CA MET A 39 -22.08 18.31 11.58
C MET A 39 -20.89 18.65 10.68
N PHE A 40 -20.69 19.94 10.38
CA PHE A 40 -19.58 20.41 9.56
C PHE A 40 -18.24 20.16 10.27
N VAL A 41 -18.13 20.50 11.56
CA VAL A 41 -16.95 20.24 12.38
C VAL A 41 -16.69 18.74 12.51
N ALA A 42 -17.70 17.94 12.85
CA ALA A 42 -17.57 16.48 12.94
C ALA A 42 -17.17 15.83 11.62
N ASN A 43 -17.63 16.36 10.48
CA ASN A 43 -17.22 15.89 9.16
C ASN A 43 -15.80 16.32 8.80
N SER A 44 -15.37 17.51 9.24
CA SER A 44 -14.00 18.02 9.04
C SER A 44 -12.97 17.31 9.93
N MET A 45 -13.37 16.87 11.13
CA MET A 45 -12.56 16.06 12.04
C MET A 45 -12.59 14.57 11.73
N ARG A 46 -13.20 14.14 10.60
CA ARG A 46 -13.21 12.72 10.24
C ARG A 46 -11.77 12.19 10.17
N PRO A 47 -11.41 11.20 11.01
CA PRO A 47 -10.06 10.61 11.07
C PRO A 47 -9.61 9.95 9.76
N ASN A 48 -10.52 9.81 8.79
CA ASN A 48 -10.29 9.25 7.47
C ASN A 48 -9.13 9.92 6.71
N GLN A 49 -8.86 11.21 6.92
CA GLN A 49 -7.73 11.89 6.26
C GLN A 49 -6.37 11.59 6.93
N SER A 50 -6.31 11.50 8.26
CA SER A 50 -5.08 11.12 8.96
C SER A 50 -4.75 9.64 8.77
N GLU A 51 -5.77 8.79 8.74
CA GLU A 51 -5.63 7.34 8.55
C GLU A 51 -5.19 7.00 7.13
N SER A 52 -5.79 7.61 6.11
CA SER A 52 -5.36 7.43 4.72
C SER A 52 -3.94 7.92 4.45
N ALA A 53 -3.53 9.05 5.05
CA ALA A 53 -2.15 9.52 4.97
C ALA A 53 -1.14 8.55 5.62
N THR A 54 -1.54 7.95 6.74
CA THR A 54 -0.74 6.94 7.43
C THR A 54 -0.60 5.68 6.58
N LEU A 55 -1.72 5.15 6.06
CA LEU A 55 -1.72 3.97 5.19
C LEU A 55 -0.94 4.20 3.91
N LEU A 56 -1.07 5.38 3.28
CA LEU A 56 -0.26 5.74 2.11
C LEU A 56 1.23 5.68 2.42
N THR A 57 1.63 6.18 3.60
CA THR A 57 3.03 6.14 4.04
C THR A 57 3.50 4.70 4.23
N SER A 58 2.69 3.86 4.88
CA SER A 58 2.99 2.43 5.05
C SER A 58 3.13 1.71 3.71
N ILE A 59 2.21 1.95 2.76
CA ILE A 59 2.29 1.33 1.43
C ILE A 59 3.57 1.76 0.72
N LYS A 60 3.94 3.04 0.80
CA LYS A 60 5.18 3.54 0.21
C LYS A 60 6.41 2.90 0.83
N LEU A 61 6.41 2.70 2.15
CA LEU A 61 7.51 2.03 2.85
C LEU A 61 7.66 0.57 2.40
N SER A 62 6.56 -0.18 2.35
CA SER A 62 6.60 -1.57 1.89
C SER A 62 6.92 -1.70 0.40
N ALA A 63 6.54 -0.70 -0.40
CA ALA A 63 6.96 -0.62 -1.80
C ALA A 63 8.47 -0.33 -1.92
N GLU A 64 9.05 0.41 -0.99
CA GLU A 64 10.49 0.65 -0.92
C GLU A 64 11.26 -0.64 -0.64
N ASP A 65 10.76 -1.50 0.25
CA ASP A 65 11.37 -2.83 0.48
C ASP A 65 11.46 -3.67 -0.81
N ILE A 66 10.49 -3.53 -1.71
CA ILE A 66 10.53 -4.17 -3.04
C ILE A 66 11.63 -3.53 -3.91
N ARG A 67 11.69 -2.19 -3.95
CA ARG A 67 12.71 -1.45 -4.72
C ARG A 67 14.12 -1.77 -4.26
N ASP A 68 14.34 -1.88 -2.95
CA ASP A 68 15.63 -2.24 -2.36
C ASP A 68 16.14 -3.60 -2.85
N VAL A 69 15.27 -4.60 -2.97
CA VAL A 69 15.66 -5.92 -3.48
C VAL A 69 15.98 -5.87 -4.98
N ILE A 70 15.18 -5.14 -5.75
CA ILE A 70 15.42 -4.92 -7.19
C ILE A 70 16.76 -4.21 -7.40
N GLU A 71 17.03 -3.14 -6.65
CA GLU A 71 18.29 -2.40 -6.73
C GLU A 71 19.48 -3.25 -6.26
N ALA A 72 19.31 -4.07 -5.21
CA ALA A 72 20.35 -4.98 -4.76
C ALA A 72 20.73 -6.01 -5.84
N TYR A 73 19.75 -6.49 -6.61
CA TYR A 73 20.00 -7.38 -7.75
C TYR A 73 20.65 -6.64 -8.92
N ASP A 74 20.18 -5.44 -9.25
CA ASP A 74 20.79 -4.60 -10.29
C ASP A 74 22.26 -4.27 -9.97
N ARG A 75 22.54 -3.91 -8.71
CA ARG A 75 23.89 -3.67 -8.20
C ARG A 75 24.77 -4.92 -8.25
N PHE A 76 24.19 -6.10 -8.05
CA PHE A 76 24.91 -7.37 -8.22
C PHE A 76 25.30 -7.59 -9.70
N LEU A 77 24.40 -7.31 -10.64
CA LEU A 77 24.65 -7.49 -12.08
C LEU A 77 25.60 -6.44 -12.66
N HIS A 78 25.37 -5.17 -12.35
CA HIS A 78 26.00 -4.02 -13.02
C HIS A 78 26.99 -3.26 -12.15
N GLY A 79 27.04 -3.52 -10.84
CA GLY A 79 27.90 -2.80 -9.91
C GLY A 79 29.38 -2.97 -10.23
N SER A 80 30.09 -1.85 -10.37
CA SER A 80 31.51 -1.79 -10.72
C SER A 80 32.46 -2.03 -9.54
N GLU A 81 31.94 -2.13 -8.32
CA GLU A 81 32.78 -2.41 -7.15
C GLU A 81 33.45 -3.79 -7.22
N PRO A 82 34.71 -3.92 -6.78
CA PRO A 82 35.43 -5.20 -6.77
C PRO A 82 34.67 -6.34 -6.08
N LYS A 83 33.91 -6.00 -5.03
CA LYS A 83 33.08 -6.95 -4.30
C LYS A 83 31.95 -7.52 -5.17
N ASN A 84 31.26 -6.68 -5.94
CA ASN A 84 30.17 -7.12 -6.83
C ASN A 84 30.72 -7.91 -8.02
N LEU A 85 31.89 -7.53 -8.53
CA LEU A 85 32.58 -8.31 -9.56
C LEU A 85 32.96 -9.71 -9.03
N ALA A 86 33.59 -9.80 -7.86
CA ALA A 86 33.90 -11.08 -7.23
C ALA A 86 32.64 -11.89 -6.92
N ASP A 87 31.55 -11.24 -6.50
CA ASP A 87 30.30 -11.92 -6.20
C ASP A 87 29.68 -12.55 -7.45
N ARG A 88 29.68 -11.82 -8.59
CA ARG A 88 29.12 -12.33 -9.85
C ARG A 88 30.03 -13.35 -10.55
N THR A 89 31.35 -13.29 -10.37
CA THR A 89 32.28 -14.19 -11.09
C THR A 89 32.72 -15.39 -10.26
N LEU A 90 32.98 -15.21 -8.97
CA LEU A 90 33.61 -16.22 -8.11
C LEU A 90 32.67 -16.84 -7.09
N HIS A 91 31.66 -16.11 -6.61
CA HIS A 91 30.81 -16.59 -5.52
C HIS A 91 29.44 -17.08 -5.97
N ARG A 92 28.80 -16.41 -6.94
CA ARG A 92 27.41 -16.65 -7.35
C ARG A 92 27.19 -16.47 -8.86
N PRO A 93 28.00 -17.10 -9.75
CA PRO A 93 27.88 -16.90 -11.19
C PRO A 93 26.54 -17.37 -11.77
N ALA A 94 25.92 -18.39 -11.17
CA ALA A 94 24.61 -18.89 -11.61
C ALA A 94 23.48 -17.84 -11.53
N LEU A 95 23.59 -16.87 -10.63
CA LEU A 95 22.60 -15.81 -10.46
C LEU A 95 22.65 -14.74 -11.57
N ALA A 96 23.77 -14.69 -12.31
CA ALA A 96 23.93 -13.84 -13.49
C ALA A 96 23.61 -14.57 -14.80
N ASN A 97 23.30 -15.88 -14.74
CA ASN A 97 22.93 -16.68 -15.89
C ASN A 97 21.40 -16.79 -16.01
N PRO A 98 20.77 -16.19 -17.03
CA PRO A 98 19.33 -16.28 -17.25
C PRO A 98 18.83 -17.71 -17.53
N ASP A 99 19.70 -18.56 -18.08
CA ASP A 99 19.37 -19.94 -18.48
C ASP A 99 19.63 -20.95 -17.35
N CYS A 100 19.79 -20.49 -16.10
CA CYS A 100 20.00 -21.38 -14.97
C CYS A 100 18.72 -22.17 -14.67
N THR A 101 18.81 -23.49 -14.62
CA THR A 101 17.70 -24.40 -14.33
C THR A 101 17.51 -24.70 -12.84
N ASP A 102 18.19 -23.97 -11.94
CA ASP A 102 17.95 -24.11 -10.50
C ASP A 102 16.59 -23.47 -10.15
N PRO A 103 15.66 -24.22 -9.53
CA PRO A 103 14.29 -23.77 -9.30
C PRO A 103 14.21 -22.56 -8.35
N ASP A 104 15.17 -22.39 -7.43
CA ASP A 104 15.18 -21.24 -6.53
C ASP A 104 15.57 -19.95 -7.28
N ILE A 105 16.48 -20.07 -8.26
CA ILE A 105 16.95 -18.94 -9.09
C ILE A 105 15.88 -18.55 -10.11
N GLU A 106 15.29 -19.53 -10.80
CA GLU A 106 14.18 -19.29 -11.74
C GLU A 106 12.98 -18.63 -11.05
N ALA A 107 12.60 -19.13 -9.86
CA ALA A 107 11.54 -18.53 -9.06
C ALA A 107 11.85 -17.08 -8.69
N PHE A 108 13.11 -16.74 -8.37
CA PHE A 108 13.49 -15.36 -8.11
C PHE A 108 13.34 -14.47 -9.35
N PHE A 109 13.79 -14.91 -10.53
CA PHE A 109 13.62 -14.12 -11.76
C PHE A 109 12.15 -13.86 -12.07
N TYR A 110 11.28 -14.86 -11.88
CA TYR A 110 9.85 -14.68 -12.03
C TYR A 110 9.27 -13.68 -11.01
N GLN A 111 9.64 -13.79 -9.74
CA GLN A 111 9.18 -12.84 -8.72
C GLN A 111 9.71 -11.43 -8.96
N HIS A 112 10.94 -11.29 -9.44
CA HIS A 112 11.55 -10.01 -9.79
C HIS A 112 10.76 -9.29 -10.90
N ASP A 113 10.48 -9.97 -12.03
CA ASP A 113 9.72 -9.36 -13.14
C ASP A 113 8.29 -8.98 -12.73
N THR A 114 7.62 -9.88 -11.99
CA THR A 114 6.25 -9.61 -11.52
C THR A 114 6.20 -8.47 -10.50
N ALA A 115 7.21 -8.34 -9.63
CA ALA A 115 7.35 -7.25 -8.68
C ALA A 115 7.61 -5.90 -9.38
N GLN A 116 8.47 -5.88 -10.39
CA GLN A 116 8.73 -4.67 -11.18
C GLN A 116 7.45 -4.19 -11.90
N SER A 117 6.71 -5.14 -12.50
CA SER A 117 5.40 -4.86 -13.10
C SER A 117 4.35 -4.40 -12.08
N PHE A 118 4.41 -4.92 -10.84
CA PHE A 118 3.54 -4.48 -9.75
C PHE A 118 3.83 -3.04 -9.32
N LEU A 119 5.09 -2.67 -9.09
CA LEU A 119 5.47 -1.30 -8.72
C LEU A 119 4.99 -0.28 -9.74
N ARG A 120 5.18 -0.56 -11.04
CA ARG A 120 4.70 0.33 -12.11
C ARG A 120 3.18 0.58 -12.05
N ARG A 121 2.39 -0.43 -11.64
CA ARG A 121 0.93 -0.30 -11.49
C ARG A 121 0.55 0.32 -10.15
N LEU A 122 1.35 0.11 -9.10
CA LEU A 122 1.12 0.62 -7.76
C LEU A 122 1.13 2.15 -7.77
N ASP A 123 2.12 2.77 -8.42
CA ASP A 123 2.23 4.23 -8.48
C ASP A 123 0.98 4.86 -9.14
N ALA A 124 0.52 4.29 -10.25
CA ALA A 124 -0.72 4.73 -10.90
C ALA A 124 -1.95 4.53 -10.00
N ARG A 125 -2.01 3.42 -9.25
CA ARG A 125 -3.12 3.14 -8.33
C ARG A 125 -3.16 4.11 -7.15
N LEU A 126 -2.01 4.49 -6.62
CA LEU A 126 -1.89 5.41 -5.49
C LEU A 126 -2.30 6.85 -5.84
N THR A 127 -2.30 7.23 -7.12
CA THR A 127 -2.82 8.53 -7.57
C THR A 127 -4.36 8.61 -7.68
N THR A 128 -5.06 7.49 -7.48
CA THR A 128 -6.54 7.46 -7.51
C THR A 128 -7.13 7.66 -6.12
N ASP A 129 -8.36 8.18 -6.05
CA ASP A 129 -9.10 8.28 -4.79
C ASP A 129 -9.48 6.88 -4.28
N LEU A 130 -8.64 6.34 -3.39
CA LEU A 130 -8.84 5.05 -2.74
C LEU A 130 -9.55 5.24 -1.39
N THR A 131 -10.44 4.31 -1.05
CA THR A 131 -11.00 4.23 0.30
C THR A 131 -9.97 3.63 1.27
N VAL A 132 -10.13 3.88 2.58
CA VAL A 132 -9.26 3.30 3.64
C VAL A 132 -9.17 1.77 3.51
N ALA A 133 -10.30 1.08 3.35
CA ALA A 133 -10.32 -0.37 3.17
C ALA A 133 -9.58 -0.84 1.90
N GLN A 134 -9.61 -0.06 0.82
CA GLN A 134 -8.84 -0.36 -0.39
C GLN A 134 -7.34 -0.14 -0.17
N MET A 135 -6.96 0.88 0.60
CA MET A 135 -5.57 1.13 0.98
C MET A 135 -5.04 0.01 1.88
N GLU A 136 -5.82 -0.47 2.86
CA GLU A 136 -5.43 -1.61 3.71
C GLU A 136 -5.23 -2.89 2.88
N ALA A 137 -6.15 -3.19 1.96
CA ALA A 137 -6.01 -4.33 1.06
C ALA A 137 -4.77 -4.19 0.18
N LEU A 138 -4.48 -2.97 -0.31
CA LEU A 138 -3.29 -2.69 -1.11
C LEU A 138 -2.01 -2.83 -0.28
N LEU A 139 -1.99 -2.36 0.97
CA LEU A 139 -0.90 -2.54 1.91
C LEU A 139 -0.61 -4.02 2.13
N ALA A 140 -1.62 -4.82 2.47
CA ALA A 140 -1.46 -6.25 2.71
C ALA A 140 -0.88 -7.00 1.49
N VAL A 141 -1.31 -6.63 0.27
CA VAL A 141 -0.74 -7.19 -0.96
C VAL A 141 0.70 -6.74 -1.17
N THR A 142 1.01 -5.48 -0.88
CA THR A 142 2.37 -4.92 -1.01
C THR A 142 3.34 -5.59 -0.03
N ASP A 143 2.96 -5.72 1.24
CA ASP A 143 3.73 -6.40 2.28
C ASP A 143 4.03 -7.85 1.90
N ARG A 144 3.00 -8.57 1.45
CA ARG A 144 3.14 -9.96 1.01
C ARG A 144 4.14 -10.07 -0.15
N ARG A 145 4.04 -9.19 -1.15
CA ARG A 145 4.94 -9.18 -2.31
C ARG A 145 6.38 -8.83 -1.92
N ALA A 146 6.57 -7.88 -1.02
CA ALA A 146 7.88 -7.53 -0.47
C ALA A 146 8.53 -8.73 0.22
N LEU A 147 7.77 -9.44 1.06
CA LEU A 147 8.24 -10.64 1.73
C LEU A 147 8.58 -11.76 0.74
N GLU A 148 7.66 -12.10 -0.17
CA GLU A 148 7.85 -13.15 -1.17
C GLU A 148 9.11 -12.90 -2.03
N LEU A 149 9.32 -11.66 -2.47
CA LEU A 149 10.50 -11.28 -3.26
C LEU A 149 11.79 -11.36 -2.44
N LYS A 150 11.78 -10.84 -1.20
CA LYS A 150 12.94 -10.86 -0.30
C LYS A 150 13.38 -12.29 0.02
N GLU A 151 12.42 -13.17 0.30
CA GLU A 151 12.72 -14.57 0.53
C GLU A 151 13.26 -15.27 -0.72
N ALA A 152 12.66 -15.02 -1.88
CA ALA A 152 13.14 -15.55 -3.15
C ALA A 152 14.58 -15.11 -3.43
N TRP A 153 14.91 -13.85 -3.15
CA TRP A 153 16.28 -13.33 -3.28
C TRP A 153 17.28 -14.08 -2.39
N VAL A 154 16.94 -14.31 -1.12
CA VAL A 154 17.81 -15.05 -0.20
C VAL A 154 17.99 -16.50 -0.64
N ARG A 155 16.90 -17.16 -1.07
CA ARG A 155 16.96 -18.54 -1.59
C ARG A 155 17.83 -18.63 -2.83
N ALA A 156 17.63 -17.75 -3.81
CA ALA A 156 18.40 -17.72 -5.05
C ALA A 156 19.90 -17.46 -4.80
N ARG A 157 20.26 -16.53 -3.89
CA ARG A 157 21.66 -16.31 -3.52
C ARG A 157 22.31 -17.50 -2.83
N ARG A 158 21.56 -18.23 -2.01
CA ARG A 158 22.04 -19.46 -1.36
C ARG A 158 22.21 -20.57 -2.39
N ALA A 159 21.28 -20.66 -3.34
CA ALA A 159 21.35 -21.60 -4.45
C ALA A 159 22.55 -21.35 -5.35
N ALA A 160 22.74 -20.11 -5.78
CA ALA A 160 23.86 -19.72 -6.63
C ALA A 160 25.24 -19.98 -5.97
N ALA A 161 25.32 -19.87 -4.64
CA ALA A 161 26.55 -20.19 -3.91
C ALA A 161 26.94 -21.68 -3.92
N ARG A 162 25.98 -22.58 -4.23
CA ARG A 162 26.26 -24.02 -4.41
C ARG A 162 27.03 -24.30 -5.70
N TYR A 163 26.91 -23.42 -6.69
CA TYR A 163 27.56 -23.52 -8.00
C TYR A 163 28.92 -22.79 -8.03
N LYS A 164 29.57 -22.64 -6.86
CA LYS A 164 30.91 -22.09 -6.78
C LYS A 164 31.89 -23.01 -7.53
N PRO A 165 32.73 -22.48 -8.43
CA PRO A 165 33.76 -23.27 -9.11
C PRO A 165 34.81 -23.83 -8.15
#